data_AF-A0A3B8UK36-F1
#
_entry.id   AF-A0A3B8UK36-F1
#
_cell.length_a   1.000
_cell.length_b   1.000
_cell.length_c   1.000
_cell.angle_alpha   90.00
_cell.angle_beta   90.00
_cell.angle_gamma   90.00
#
_symmetry.space_group_name_H-M   'P 1'
#
loop_
_entity.id
_entity.type
_entity.pdbx_description
1 polymer ?
#
loop_
_entity_poly.entity_id
_entity_poly.type
_entity_poly.pdbx_seq_one_letter_code
_entity_poly.pdbx_strand_id
1 'polypeptide(L)'
;GEFWPEDIENVSYKENISQLQFFDIKDYKEDENIIYIDESAAKNLKKGDTFVFDYMGEKIAKKIVEDMGNGTFSLEDPEIDEVFNTLIVSDSASIGIDDIISYYGLDNVKVSAGKPVTMLTADVSGNINSKGFAIEAAVNDDNELEVTLTDNDTEAEYELPIKQKLNKKCENFSIKWDVNNINVGAQVKYTLKSGLKYASVGVDIDSEISGEIGVEGDFSDGILLCQTPALIGSNLVAVNVALYIVPAVDGSVNLKVEVPYYAGVSYEKGKGVNGTMGLRSSMQTSIEAEGTMGLYFRTAPMLVTMKSIPLLDAELDIGAEAEATRTGRPNGQICSDVNVKCPVFIIGVGDESVKYKNKKSLLCTMDISKSCEFTSFARSKSLHYERLADGTKQFVKECTYNEQPEDDKPKGSEASSEAPTQEQPTQEQVTQGTDLKESGPLHTYKTRMAEYFPEQTTFYFDYPDNWTVVSERANANTEVVIIQNDNGVQIEYMARDDKFGTEIMGNIMVEAKNDVVSKPRYNSGGELVIVKTKDYKEYSRTSPDVREYDDGAERYALMPASTSYSICHTGIYLGCYFEAPKETMFSSIPSKKLTDKDREEIIAILESFRDTP
;
A
#
# COMPACT_ATOMS: atom_id res chain seq x y z
N GLY A 1 -7.29 4.94 -0.59
CA GLY A 1 -8.52 5.70 -0.28
C GLY A 1 -8.20 6.63 0.86
N GLU A 2 -8.81 7.81 0.94
CA GLU A 2 -8.64 8.68 2.12
C GLU A 2 -9.02 7.88 3.37
N PHE A 3 -8.08 7.77 4.30
CA PHE A 3 -8.38 7.28 5.63
C PHE A 3 -9.31 8.29 6.30
N TRP A 4 -10.20 7.72 7.10
CA TRP A 4 -11.34 8.26 7.84
C TRP A 4 -11.25 9.72 8.32
N PRO A 5 -12.37 10.40 8.62
CA PRO A 5 -12.32 11.72 9.25
C PRO A 5 -11.41 11.70 10.49
N GLU A 6 -10.39 12.55 10.45
CA GLU A 6 -9.40 12.72 11.50
C GLU A 6 -10.00 13.45 12.70
N ASP A 7 -9.43 13.21 13.89
CA ASP A 7 -9.67 13.97 15.12
C ASP A 7 -11.10 13.97 15.70
N ILE A 8 -11.89 12.90 15.50
CA ILE A 8 -13.18 12.78 16.21
C ILE A 8 -12.98 12.06 17.53
N GLU A 9 -13.20 12.78 18.64
CA GLU A 9 -13.24 12.19 19.98
C GLU A 9 -14.45 12.70 20.78
N ASN A 10 -15.28 11.77 21.25
CA ASN A 10 -16.37 12.04 22.19
C ASN A 10 -16.53 10.87 23.15
N VAL A 11 -15.94 11.04 24.33
CA VAL A 11 -15.88 10.01 25.38
C VAL A 11 -16.57 10.51 26.64
N SER A 12 -17.41 9.66 27.22
CA SER A 12 -17.93 9.84 28.58
C SER A 12 -17.90 8.53 29.34
N TYR A 13 -17.35 8.58 30.56
CA TYR A 13 -17.34 7.48 31.50
C TYR A 13 -18.67 7.35 32.25
N LYS A 14 -18.89 6.21 32.90
CA LYS A 14 -19.99 6.07 33.86
C LYS A 14 -19.73 6.96 35.09
N GLU A 15 -20.82 7.43 35.72
CA GLU A 15 -20.76 8.41 36.82
C GLU A 15 -19.90 7.97 38.02
N ASN A 16 -19.70 6.67 38.20
CA ASN A 16 -18.94 6.09 39.31
C ASN A 16 -17.48 5.75 38.96
N ILE A 17 -16.98 6.16 37.79
CA ILE A 17 -15.59 5.93 37.39
C ILE A 17 -14.69 7.01 37.97
N SER A 18 -13.71 6.59 38.76
CA SER A 18 -12.64 7.47 39.25
C SER A 18 -11.58 7.66 38.17
N GLN A 19 -11.09 8.89 37.99
CA GLN A 19 -9.98 9.19 37.09
C GLN A 19 -8.76 9.56 37.92
N LEU A 20 -7.80 8.65 38.03
CA LEU A 20 -6.57 8.90 38.79
C LEU A 20 -5.60 9.72 37.95
N GLN A 21 -4.96 10.68 38.58
CA GLN A 21 -3.93 11.50 37.95
C GLN A 21 -2.59 10.77 37.99
N PHE A 22 -1.69 11.13 37.07
CA PHE A 22 -0.35 10.54 37.01
C PHE A 22 0.39 10.57 38.38
N PHE A 23 0.27 11.68 39.12
CA PHE A 23 0.91 11.84 40.43
C PHE A 23 0.24 11.04 41.56
N ASP A 24 -0.96 10.51 41.34
CA ASP A 24 -1.62 9.62 42.30
C ASP A 24 -1.02 8.20 42.23
N ILE A 25 -0.35 7.86 41.13
CA ILE A 25 0.22 6.53 40.88
C ILE A 25 1.69 6.54 41.25
N LYS A 26 2.06 5.74 42.25
CA LYS A 26 3.45 5.54 42.66
C LYS A 26 4.17 4.55 41.76
N ASP A 27 3.49 3.47 41.44
CA ASP A 27 4.00 2.42 40.57
C ASP A 27 2.84 1.55 40.06
N TYR A 28 3.01 0.95 38.88
CA TYR A 28 2.06 -0.01 38.31
C TYR A 28 2.85 -1.16 37.70
N LYS A 29 2.64 -2.35 38.27
CA LYS A 29 3.20 -3.60 37.77
C LYS A 29 2.18 -4.31 36.92
N GLU A 30 2.27 -4.10 35.62
CA GLU A 30 1.30 -4.63 34.66
C GLU A 30 1.22 -6.16 34.71
N ASP A 31 2.35 -6.86 34.73
CA ASP A 31 2.42 -8.33 34.73
C ASP A 31 1.84 -8.98 36.00
N GLU A 32 1.98 -8.29 37.14
CA GLU A 32 1.42 -8.74 38.42
C GLU A 32 -0.05 -8.29 38.60
N ASN A 33 -0.55 -7.41 37.74
CA ASN A 33 -1.80 -6.67 37.93
C ASN A 33 -1.90 -6.01 39.31
N ILE A 34 -0.81 -5.39 39.75
CA ILE A 34 -0.72 -4.68 41.04
C ILE A 34 -0.44 -3.20 40.78
N ILE A 35 -1.19 -2.33 41.45
CA ILE A 35 -0.95 -0.88 41.43
C ILE A 35 -0.68 -0.35 42.84
N TYR A 36 0.21 0.62 42.93
CA TYR A 36 0.54 1.35 44.15
C TYR A 36 0.08 2.79 43.97
N ILE A 37 -0.88 3.21 44.78
CA ILE A 37 -1.53 4.52 44.73
C ILE A 37 -1.16 5.30 45.99
N ASP A 38 -1.05 6.63 45.87
CA ASP A 38 -0.86 7.47 47.05
C ASP A 38 -2.01 7.30 48.06
N GLU A 39 -1.68 7.32 49.36
CA GLU A 39 -2.66 7.10 50.42
C GLU A 39 -3.81 8.12 50.40
N SER A 40 -3.55 9.34 49.90
CA SER A 40 -4.59 10.36 49.79
C SER A 40 -5.63 10.03 48.73
N ALA A 41 -5.21 9.53 47.56
CA ALA A 41 -6.08 9.10 46.47
C ALA A 41 -6.73 7.74 46.76
N ALA A 42 -5.99 6.81 47.37
CA ALA A 42 -6.46 5.46 47.68
C ALA A 42 -7.65 5.42 48.65
N LYS A 43 -7.81 6.41 49.54
CA LYS A 43 -8.91 6.47 50.52
C LYS A 43 -10.32 6.46 49.92
N ASN A 44 -10.44 6.87 48.65
CA ASN A 44 -11.72 6.94 47.96
C ASN A 44 -12.01 5.69 47.12
N LEU A 45 -11.07 4.75 47.06
CA LEU A 45 -11.16 3.52 46.28
C LEU A 45 -11.51 2.33 47.19
N LYS A 46 -12.35 1.43 46.70
CA LYS A 46 -12.68 0.17 47.37
C LYS A 46 -12.77 -0.98 46.36
N LYS A 47 -12.77 -2.21 46.89
CA LYS A 47 -13.03 -3.43 46.11
C LYS A 47 -14.29 -3.29 45.25
N GLY A 48 -14.17 -3.65 43.97
CA GLY A 48 -15.21 -3.55 42.95
C GLY A 48 -15.26 -2.21 42.22
N ASP A 49 -14.56 -1.18 42.69
CA ASP A 49 -14.49 0.09 41.96
C ASP A 49 -13.68 -0.08 40.67
N THR A 50 -14.12 0.61 39.62
CA THR A 50 -13.41 0.72 38.34
C THR A 50 -12.89 2.13 38.20
N PHE A 51 -11.65 2.27 37.73
CA PHE A 51 -11.00 3.55 37.57
C PHE A 51 -10.17 3.57 36.29
N VAL A 52 -9.91 4.78 35.81
CA VAL A 52 -9.07 5.04 34.64
C VAL A 52 -7.88 5.89 35.04
N PHE A 53 -6.75 5.68 34.36
CA PHE A 53 -5.52 6.41 34.59
C PHE A 53 -4.62 6.40 33.38
N ASP A 54 -3.66 7.32 33.34
CA ASP A 54 -2.64 7.38 32.31
C ASP A 54 -1.35 6.71 32.81
N TYR A 55 -0.78 5.80 32.02
CA TYR A 55 0.49 5.14 32.31
C TYR A 55 1.27 4.92 31.02
N MET A 56 2.53 5.39 31.00
CA MET A 56 3.39 5.36 29.80
C MET A 56 2.74 5.97 28.55
N GLY A 57 1.92 7.01 28.72
CA GLY A 57 1.21 7.67 27.63
C GLY A 57 -0.11 7.01 27.20
N GLU A 58 -0.42 5.81 27.67
CA GLU A 58 -1.66 5.10 27.35
C GLU A 58 -2.75 5.33 28.41
N LYS A 59 -4.01 5.40 27.99
CA LYS A 59 -5.15 5.35 28.92
C LYS A 59 -5.46 3.90 29.29
N ILE A 60 -5.49 3.61 30.58
CA ILE A 60 -5.75 2.28 31.13
C ILE A 60 -7.01 2.32 31.99
N ALA A 61 -7.85 1.30 31.89
CA ALA A 61 -8.96 1.06 32.81
C ALA A 61 -8.72 -0.24 33.59
N LYS A 62 -8.93 -0.19 34.91
CA LYS A 62 -8.78 -1.35 35.80
C LYS A 62 -9.88 -1.38 36.83
N LYS A 63 -10.18 -2.59 37.31
CA LYS A 63 -11.14 -2.86 38.36
C LYS A 63 -10.46 -3.48 39.57
N ILE A 64 -10.81 -3.02 40.76
CA ILE A 64 -10.16 -3.46 42.01
C ILE A 64 -10.73 -4.81 42.45
N VAL A 65 -9.86 -5.82 42.54
CA VAL A 65 -10.20 -7.15 43.05
C VAL A 65 -10.03 -7.22 44.56
N GLU A 66 -8.94 -6.67 45.08
CA GLU A 66 -8.60 -6.67 46.51
C GLU A 66 -7.80 -5.44 46.90
N ASP A 67 -8.14 -4.87 48.06
CA ASP A 67 -7.32 -3.87 48.76
C ASP A 67 -6.32 -4.61 49.65
N MET A 68 -5.04 -4.51 49.30
CA MET A 68 -3.93 -5.15 50.02
C MET A 68 -3.37 -4.25 51.14
N GLY A 69 -3.94 -3.06 51.33
CA GLY A 69 -3.52 -2.06 52.31
C GLY A 69 -2.42 -1.13 51.80
N ASN A 70 -2.24 -0.01 52.50
CA ASN A 70 -1.21 1.00 52.22
C ASN A 70 -1.22 1.53 50.77
N GLY A 71 -2.42 1.65 50.18
CA GLY A 71 -2.59 2.11 48.79
C GLY A 71 -2.21 1.06 47.74
N THR A 72 -2.04 -0.20 48.11
CA THR A 72 -1.75 -1.30 47.17
C THR A 72 -3.03 -2.04 46.82
N PHE A 73 -3.29 -2.24 45.53
CA PHE A 73 -4.48 -2.94 45.05
C PHE A 73 -4.11 -4.01 44.02
N SER A 74 -4.78 -5.17 44.09
CA SER A 74 -4.82 -6.10 42.96
C SER A 74 -5.96 -5.77 42.02
N LEU A 75 -5.70 -6.01 40.73
CA LEU A 75 -6.52 -5.51 39.65
C LEU A 75 -6.97 -6.64 38.72
N GLU A 76 -8.10 -6.41 38.08
CA GLU A 76 -8.56 -7.16 36.91
C GLU A 76 -8.94 -6.20 35.79
N ASP A 77 -9.06 -6.74 34.58
CA ASP A 77 -9.50 -6.00 33.41
C ASP A 77 -11.03 -5.87 33.43
N PRO A 78 -11.60 -4.65 33.39
CA PRO A 78 -13.03 -4.43 33.39
C PRO A 78 -13.69 -4.84 32.07
N GLU A 79 -15.02 -4.88 32.06
CA GLU A 79 -15.84 -4.94 30.84
C GLU A 79 -16.15 -3.54 30.30
N ILE A 80 -16.47 -3.44 29.00
CA ILE A 80 -16.71 -2.15 28.34
C ILE A 80 -17.88 -1.36 28.94
N ASP A 81 -18.90 -2.06 29.42
CA ASP A 81 -20.10 -1.50 30.04
C ASP A 81 -19.90 -1.14 31.52
N GLU A 82 -18.78 -1.54 32.11
CA GLU A 82 -18.32 -1.07 33.42
C GLU A 82 -17.63 0.29 33.31
N VAL A 83 -16.97 0.60 32.18
CA VAL A 83 -16.17 1.82 31.97
C VAL A 83 -16.96 2.94 31.31
N PHE A 84 -17.55 2.69 30.13
CA PHE A 84 -18.04 3.77 29.25
C PHE A 84 -19.55 3.94 29.28
N ASN A 85 -19.99 5.21 29.27
CA ASN A 85 -21.34 5.57 28.85
C ASN A 85 -21.39 5.77 27.32
N THR A 86 -20.42 6.51 26.77
CA THR A 86 -20.23 6.73 25.33
C THR A 86 -18.75 6.68 24.99
N LEU A 87 -18.40 5.98 23.90
CA LEU A 87 -17.06 5.95 23.31
C LEU A 87 -17.22 6.15 21.80
N ILE A 88 -16.86 7.33 21.31
CA ILE A 88 -16.83 7.65 19.87
C ILE A 88 -15.44 8.16 19.55
N VAL A 89 -14.70 7.42 18.74
CA VAL A 89 -13.33 7.75 18.32
C VAL A 89 -13.22 7.48 16.82
N SER A 90 -12.62 8.39 16.06
CA SER A 90 -12.20 8.18 14.66
C SER A 90 -10.93 8.98 14.46
N ASP A 91 -9.84 8.28 14.18
CA ASP A 91 -8.52 8.87 14.02
C ASP A 91 -7.56 7.86 13.34
N SER A 92 -6.37 8.31 12.95
CA SER A 92 -5.34 7.51 12.27
C SER A 92 -3.94 7.86 12.74
N ALA A 93 -3.05 6.88 12.68
CA ALA A 93 -1.64 7.03 13.02
C ALA A 93 -0.76 6.32 11.98
N SER A 94 0.48 6.78 11.86
CA SER A 94 1.53 6.08 11.12
C SER A 94 2.41 5.34 12.12
N ILE A 95 2.89 4.16 11.74
CA ILE A 95 3.84 3.35 12.49
C ILE A 95 5.20 3.46 11.80
N GLY A 96 6.20 3.92 12.55
CA GLY A 96 7.60 3.93 12.16
C GLY A 96 8.45 2.90 12.90
N ILE A 97 9.74 2.83 12.56
CA ILE A 97 10.70 1.95 13.23
C ILE A 97 10.85 2.29 14.71
N ASP A 98 10.80 3.58 15.07
CA ASP A 98 10.90 4.06 16.45
C ASP A 98 9.77 3.53 17.33
N ASP A 99 8.55 3.39 16.79
CA ASP A 99 7.41 2.84 17.51
C ASP A 99 7.65 1.35 17.83
N ILE A 100 8.20 0.60 16.87
CA ILE A 100 8.52 -0.82 17.07
C ILE A 100 9.64 -0.98 18.10
N ILE A 101 10.72 -0.20 17.97
CA ILE A 101 11.85 -0.24 18.93
C ILE A 101 11.37 0.15 20.33
N SER A 102 10.54 1.19 20.45
CA SER A 102 9.98 1.64 21.72
C SER A 102 9.10 0.57 22.36
N TYR A 103 8.31 -0.15 21.56
CA TYR A 103 7.46 -1.25 22.04
C TYR A 103 8.27 -2.41 22.64
N TYR A 104 9.35 -2.84 21.99
CA TYR A 104 10.22 -3.90 22.53
C TYR A 104 11.16 -3.40 23.64
N GLY A 105 11.35 -2.08 23.75
CA GLY A 105 12.21 -1.42 24.71
C GLY A 105 13.66 -1.36 24.24
N LEU A 106 14.23 -0.15 24.22
CA LEU A 106 15.60 0.12 23.79
C LEU A 106 16.66 -0.79 24.42
N ASP A 107 16.50 -1.11 25.70
CA ASP A 107 17.46 -1.94 26.43
C ASP A 107 17.41 -3.43 26.03
N ASN A 108 16.31 -3.85 25.40
CA ASN A 108 16.10 -5.22 24.92
C ASN A 108 16.45 -5.39 23.44
N VAL A 109 16.62 -4.29 22.71
CA VAL A 109 16.96 -4.28 21.29
C VAL A 109 18.46 -4.10 21.14
N LYS A 110 19.11 -5.02 20.41
CA LYS A 110 20.57 -4.98 20.22
C LYS A 110 20.93 -4.25 18.93
N VAL A 111 21.73 -3.20 19.03
CA VAL A 111 22.27 -2.49 17.87
C VAL A 111 23.40 -3.31 17.27
N SER A 112 23.17 -3.92 16.10
CA SER A 112 24.16 -4.77 15.42
C SER A 112 25.12 -3.97 14.53
N ALA A 113 24.67 -2.86 13.95
CA ALA A 113 25.46 -1.98 13.09
C ALA A 113 24.89 -0.54 13.01
N GLY A 114 25.69 0.41 12.49
CA GLY A 114 25.29 1.79 12.22
C GLY A 114 25.49 2.78 13.37
N LYS A 115 25.12 4.06 13.14
CA LYS A 115 25.10 5.10 14.18
C LYS A 115 23.66 5.24 14.67
N PRO A 116 23.29 4.67 15.83
CA PRO A 116 21.93 4.77 16.32
C PRO A 116 21.57 6.24 16.55
N VAL A 117 20.33 6.61 16.26
CA VAL A 117 19.81 7.95 16.57
C VAL A 117 19.80 8.10 18.09
N THR A 118 20.84 8.73 18.63
CA THR A 118 20.85 9.19 20.01
C THR A 118 19.94 10.41 20.12
N MET A 119 18.63 10.18 20.18
CA MET A 119 17.58 10.98 20.83
C MET A 119 16.21 10.63 20.22
N LEU A 120 15.50 9.70 20.86
CA LEU A 120 14.04 9.61 20.76
C LEU A 120 13.46 10.86 21.44
N THR A 121 13.51 12.01 20.77
CA THR A 121 12.78 13.20 21.22
C THR A 121 11.33 13.05 20.82
N ALA A 122 10.48 12.81 21.83
CA ALA A 122 9.06 13.04 21.78
C ALA A 122 8.78 14.50 21.38
N ASP A 123 8.59 14.74 20.09
CA ASP A 123 7.83 15.83 19.45
C ASP A 123 8.36 16.02 18.03
N VAL A 124 7.78 15.32 17.04
CA VAL A 124 7.70 15.85 15.68
C VAL A 124 6.36 15.43 15.06
N SER A 125 5.30 16.14 15.43
CA SER A 125 4.14 16.29 14.56
C SER A 125 4.56 17.10 13.33
N GLY A 126 5.04 16.38 12.31
CA GLY A 126 5.44 16.95 11.03
C GLY A 126 5.90 15.83 10.11
N ASN A 127 5.47 15.88 8.85
CA ASN A 127 5.93 14.99 7.79
C ASN A 127 7.46 14.98 7.71
N ILE A 128 8.10 14.05 8.43
CA ILE A 128 9.46 13.62 8.14
C ILE A 128 9.30 12.62 7.00
N ASN A 129 9.82 12.94 5.82
CA ASN A 129 9.94 11.98 4.72
C ASN A 129 10.96 10.92 5.15
N SER A 130 10.53 9.95 5.96
CA SER A 130 11.32 8.76 6.24
C SER A 130 11.46 7.94 4.97
N LYS A 131 12.63 7.34 4.76
CA LYS A 131 12.84 6.33 3.71
C LYS A 131 12.29 4.95 4.10
N GLY A 132 11.59 4.85 5.22
CA GLY A 132 11.05 3.60 5.74
C GLY A 132 12.10 2.77 6.45
N PHE A 133 11.82 1.48 6.60
CA PHE A 133 12.71 0.51 7.25
C PHE A 133 12.58 -0.86 6.60
N ALA A 134 13.60 -1.70 6.73
CA ALA A 134 13.54 -3.10 6.32
C ALA A 134 13.34 -4.01 7.54
N ILE A 135 12.57 -5.08 7.37
CA ILE A 135 12.44 -6.19 8.32
C ILE A 135 13.10 -7.41 7.66
N GLU A 136 14.17 -7.90 8.27
CA GLU A 136 14.85 -9.11 7.84
C GLU A 136 14.60 -10.23 8.84
N ALA A 137 14.16 -11.39 8.35
CA ALA A 137 13.89 -12.56 9.17
C ALA A 137 14.68 -13.75 8.64
N ALA A 138 15.49 -14.34 9.51
CA ALA A 138 16.30 -15.51 9.23
C ALA A 138 16.17 -16.53 10.36
N VAL A 139 16.57 -17.77 10.11
CA VAL A 139 16.56 -18.83 11.11
C VAL A 139 17.98 -19.29 11.35
N ASN A 140 18.39 -19.36 12.62
CA ASN A 140 19.72 -19.82 12.99
C ASN A 140 19.84 -21.35 13.03
N ASP A 141 21.04 -21.86 13.32
CA ASP A 141 21.34 -23.29 13.36
C ASP A 141 20.47 -24.08 14.37
N ASP A 142 19.93 -23.41 15.39
CA ASP A 142 19.05 -23.99 16.42
C ASP A 142 17.56 -23.96 16.04
N ASN A 143 17.25 -23.52 14.81
CA ASN A 143 15.90 -23.33 14.29
C ASN A 143 15.10 -22.24 15.05
N GLU A 144 15.80 -21.25 15.61
CA GLU A 144 15.22 -20.07 16.24
C GLU A 144 15.22 -18.90 15.26
N LEU A 145 14.10 -18.17 15.22
CA LEU A 145 13.91 -17.01 14.38
C LEU A 145 14.72 -15.83 14.91
N GLU A 146 15.53 -15.23 14.05
CA GLU A 146 16.22 -13.96 14.28
C GLU A 146 15.57 -12.91 13.39
N VAL A 147 15.12 -11.80 14.00
CA VAL A 147 14.49 -10.69 13.28
C VAL A 147 15.31 -9.42 13.50
N THR A 148 15.72 -8.80 12.40
CA THR A 148 16.49 -7.56 12.37
C THR A 148 15.67 -6.48 11.68
N LEU A 149 15.61 -5.29 12.29
CA LEU A 149 15.10 -4.08 11.65
C LEU A 149 16.25 -3.22 11.18
N THR A 150 16.17 -2.69 9.97
CA THR A 150 17.16 -1.75 9.42
C THR A 150 16.48 -0.43 9.10
N ASP A 151 16.92 0.65 9.72
CA ASP A 151 16.47 2.00 9.39
C ASP A 151 17.10 2.45 8.06
N ASN A 152 16.27 2.72 7.04
CA ASN A 152 16.77 3.12 5.73
C ASN A 152 17.33 4.55 5.69
N ASP A 153 17.05 5.35 6.72
CA ASP A 153 17.57 6.71 6.85
C ASP A 153 18.98 6.72 7.47
N THR A 154 19.25 5.86 8.45
CA THR A 154 20.51 5.84 9.20
C THR A 154 21.40 4.62 8.96
N GLU A 155 20.87 3.59 8.28
CA GLU A 155 21.49 2.27 8.13
C GLU A 155 21.77 1.59 9.49
N ALA A 156 21.07 2.02 10.55
CA ALA A 156 21.16 1.38 11.86
C ALA A 156 20.36 0.09 11.87
N GLU A 157 20.98 -0.96 12.39
CA GLU A 157 20.37 -2.29 12.48
C GLU A 157 20.06 -2.65 13.93
N TYR A 158 18.87 -3.22 14.14
CA TYR A 158 18.28 -3.48 15.44
C TYR A 158 17.75 -4.91 15.49
N GLU A 159 18.39 -5.76 16.29
CA GLU A 159 17.95 -7.14 16.52
C GLU A 159 16.81 -7.15 17.56
N LEU A 160 15.64 -7.63 17.15
CA LEU A 160 14.46 -7.70 18.01
C LEU A 160 14.56 -8.90 18.97
N PRO A 161 14.06 -8.78 20.22
CA PRO A 161 14.11 -9.84 21.23
C PRO A 161 13.04 -10.94 21.00
N ILE A 162 12.87 -11.40 19.76
CA ILE A 162 11.92 -12.43 19.38
C ILE A 162 12.61 -13.79 19.49
N LYS A 163 12.02 -14.71 20.26
CA LYS A 163 12.58 -16.04 20.53
C LYS A 163 11.63 -17.14 20.06
N GLN A 164 11.10 -17.00 18.85
CA GLN A 164 10.21 -17.99 18.27
C GLN A 164 11.03 -19.14 17.70
N LYS A 165 10.86 -20.35 18.25
CA LYS A 165 11.39 -21.57 17.65
C LYS A 165 10.40 -22.10 16.63
N LEU A 166 10.84 -22.32 15.39
CA LEU A 166 9.94 -22.84 14.36
C LEU A 166 9.64 -24.33 14.61
N ASN A 167 8.39 -24.72 14.40
CA ASN A 167 7.92 -26.10 14.61
C ASN A 167 8.49 -27.08 13.58
N LYS A 168 8.99 -26.57 12.45
CA LYS A 168 9.64 -27.33 11.38
C LYS A 168 10.98 -26.69 11.04
N LYS A 169 11.92 -27.52 10.59
CA LYS A 169 13.24 -27.06 10.16
C LYS A 169 13.11 -26.38 8.80
N CYS A 170 13.56 -25.14 8.69
CA CYS A 170 13.66 -24.43 7.42
C CYS A 170 15.13 -24.42 6.96
N GLU A 171 15.41 -24.71 5.70
CA GLU A 171 16.78 -24.62 5.15
C GLU A 171 16.87 -23.39 4.25
N ASN A 172 17.73 -22.42 4.57
CA ASN A 172 17.85 -21.16 3.84
C ASN A 172 16.58 -20.28 3.92
N PHE A 173 15.92 -20.21 5.09
CA PHE A 173 14.87 -19.23 5.32
C PHE A 173 15.49 -17.84 5.46
N SER A 174 15.20 -16.96 4.51
CA SER A 174 15.58 -15.55 4.57
C SER A 174 14.53 -14.70 3.88
N ILE A 175 13.91 -13.79 4.63
CA ILE A 175 12.90 -12.88 4.09
C ILE A 175 13.28 -11.46 4.44
N LYS A 176 13.17 -10.57 3.46
CA LYS A 176 13.39 -9.13 3.58
C LYS A 176 12.12 -8.38 3.15
N TRP A 177 11.56 -7.62 4.08
CA TRP A 177 10.40 -6.79 3.85
C TRP A 177 10.79 -5.32 3.98
N ASP A 178 10.89 -4.63 2.86
CA ASP A 178 11.15 -3.19 2.79
C ASP A 178 9.83 -2.42 2.94
N VAL A 179 9.65 -1.78 4.08
CA VAL A 179 8.44 -1.04 4.46
C VAL A 179 8.70 0.45 4.29
N ASN A 180 7.99 1.09 3.36
CA ASN A 180 8.05 2.55 3.19
C ASN A 180 7.22 3.25 4.26
N ASN A 181 5.99 2.79 4.49
CA ASN A 181 5.07 3.37 5.46
C ASN A 181 3.98 2.36 5.85
N ILE A 182 3.57 2.38 7.12
CA ILE A 182 2.40 1.69 7.64
C ILE A 182 1.48 2.75 8.23
N ASN A 183 0.30 2.94 7.62
CA ASN A 183 -0.75 3.78 8.19
C ASN A 183 -1.87 2.91 8.73
N VAL A 184 -2.39 3.30 9.88
CA VAL A 184 -3.45 2.59 10.58
C VAL A 184 -4.53 3.58 10.93
N GLY A 185 -5.78 3.19 10.75
CA GLY A 185 -6.90 3.99 11.19
C GLY A 185 -7.97 3.15 11.83
N ALA A 186 -8.64 3.73 12.80
CA ALA A 186 -9.72 3.08 13.49
C ALA A 186 -10.90 4.01 13.69
N GLN A 187 -12.09 3.41 13.75
CA GLN A 187 -13.27 4.09 14.24
C GLN A 187 -14.02 3.19 15.21
N VAL A 188 -14.55 3.78 16.26
CA VAL A 188 -15.39 3.12 17.25
C VAL A 188 -16.59 3.98 17.54
N LYS A 189 -17.76 3.36 17.64
CA LYS A 189 -18.97 3.96 18.19
C LYS A 189 -19.65 2.97 19.12
N TYR A 190 -19.51 3.21 20.41
CA TYR A 190 -20.16 2.47 21.48
C TYR A 190 -21.00 3.40 22.35
N THR A 191 -22.15 2.89 22.81
CA THR A 191 -22.97 3.55 23.84
C THR A 191 -23.54 2.49 24.77
N LEU A 192 -23.56 2.73 26.07
CA LEU A 192 -24.06 1.79 27.07
C LEU A 192 -25.47 1.27 26.74
N LYS A 193 -26.37 2.15 26.28
CA LYS A 193 -27.75 1.79 25.90
C LYS A 193 -27.84 0.85 24.69
N SER A 194 -26.90 0.93 23.76
CA SER A 194 -27.01 0.25 22.46
C SER A 194 -25.92 -0.79 22.21
N GLY A 195 -24.94 -0.93 23.10
CA GLY A 195 -23.71 -1.68 22.87
C GLY A 195 -22.85 -1.08 21.77
N LEU A 196 -22.02 -1.92 21.14
CA LEU A 196 -21.21 -1.58 19.98
C LEU A 196 -22.11 -1.33 18.76
N LYS A 197 -22.09 -0.10 18.23
CA LYS A 197 -22.83 0.29 17.02
C LYS A 197 -21.97 0.22 15.78
N TYR A 198 -20.72 0.61 15.90
CA TYR A 198 -19.76 0.64 14.81
C TYR A 198 -18.36 0.35 15.35
N ALA A 199 -17.59 -0.46 14.63
CA ALA A 199 -16.17 -0.64 14.85
C ALA A 199 -15.53 -0.89 13.48
N SER A 200 -14.49 -0.14 13.15
CA SER A 200 -13.72 -0.38 11.95
C SER A 200 -12.24 -0.24 12.23
N VAL A 201 -11.46 -1.07 11.54
CA VAL A 201 -10.01 -0.96 11.52
C VAL A 201 -9.54 -1.06 10.07
N GLY A 202 -8.58 -0.23 9.71
CA GLY A 202 -7.93 -0.25 8.41
C GLY A 202 -6.42 -0.14 8.58
N VAL A 203 -5.70 -0.83 7.71
CA VAL A 203 -4.24 -0.81 7.61
C VAL A 203 -3.89 -0.56 6.16
N ASP A 204 -2.93 0.33 5.94
CA ASP A 204 -2.43 0.72 4.63
C ASP A 204 -0.91 0.65 4.65
N ILE A 205 -0.39 -0.37 3.97
CA ILE A 205 1.04 -0.65 3.92
C ILE A 205 1.55 -0.35 2.52
N ASP A 206 2.50 0.56 2.46
CA ASP A 206 3.33 0.79 1.30
C ASP A 206 4.65 0.03 1.49
N SER A 207 4.84 -1.05 0.74
CA SER A 207 6.01 -1.91 0.92
C SER A 207 6.38 -2.73 -0.31
N GLU A 208 7.65 -3.13 -0.34
CA GLU A 208 8.23 -4.12 -1.25
C GLU A 208 8.73 -5.31 -0.44
N ILE A 209 8.50 -6.52 -0.94
CA ILE A 209 8.92 -7.73 -0.24
C ILE A 209 9.76 -8.60 -1.19
N SER A 210 10.87 -9.10 -0.66
CA SER A 210 11.73 -10.06 -1.35
C SER A 210 12.15 -11.16 -0.38
N GLY A 211 12.14 -12.42 -0.81
CA GLY A 211 12.54 -13.50 0.08
C GLY A 211 12.90 -14.79 -0.65
N GLU A 212 13.82 -15.51 -0.04
CA GLU A 212 14.14 -16.89 -0.40
C GLU A 212 13.57 -17.81 0.67
N ILE A 213 12.73 -18.75 0.25
CA ILE A 213 12.10 -19.72 1.16
C ILE A 213 12.43 -21.12 0.63
N GLY A 214 13.50 -21.72 1.17
CA GLY A 214 13.73 -23.15 1.06
C GLY A 214 13.03 -23.89 2.21
N VAL A 215 11.88 -24.53 1.98
CA VAL A 215 11.28 -25.32 3.06
C VAL A 215 10.63 -26.62 2.62
N GLU A 216 10.96 -27.69 3.33
CA GLU A 216 10.18 -28.93 3.28
C GLU A 216 9.09 -28.89 4.38
N GLY A 217 7.88 -28.44 4.02
CA GLY A 217 6.66 -28.64 4.82
C GLY A 217 5.79 -27.42 5.12
N ASP A 218 4.52 -27.71 5.44
CA ASP A 218 3.46 -26.73 5.73
C ASP A 218 3.58 -26.04 7.11
N PHE A 219 3.52 -24.71 7.18
CA PHE A 219 3.39 -23.95 8.43
C PHE A 219 1.95 -23.45 8.54
N SER A 220 1.12 -24.22 9.24
CA SER A 220 -0.24 -23.79 9.57
C SER A 220 -0.27 -22.55 10.47
N ASP A 221 0.81 -22.31 11.21
CA ASP A 221 0.93 -21.24 12.20
C ASP A 221 1.85 -20.17 11.62
N GLY A 222 1.33 -18.96 11.38
CA GLY A 222 2.13 -17.84 10.87
C GLY A 222 3.37 -17.54 11.72
N ILE A 223 4.47 -17.18 11.05
CA ILE A 223 5.73 -16.76 11.65
C ILE A 223 5.62 -15.27 11.99
N LEU A 224 5.68 -14.91 13.28
CA LEU A 224 5.58 -13.53 13.73
C LEU A 224 6.90 -12.81 13.45
N LEU A 225 6.85 -11.75 12.64
CA LEU A 225 8.01 -10.92 12.37
C LEU A 225 8.17 -9.83 13.42
N CYS A 226 7.11 -9.05 13.64
CA CYS A 226 7.08 -8.03 14.66
C CYS A 226 5.64 -7.65 14.97
N GLN A 227 5.43 -6.95 16.07
CA GLN A 227 4.16 -6.33 16.40
C GLN A 227 4.38 -4.98 17.05
N THR A 228 3.45 -4.07 16.85
CA THR A 228 3.45 -2.77 17.53
C THR A 228 2.03 -2.18 17.57
N PRO A 229 1.63 -1.54 18.68
CA PRO A 229 0.39 -0.80 18.75
C PRO A 229 0.49 0.57 18.06
N ALA A 230 -0.48 0.90 17.19
CA ALA A 230 -0.77 2.27 16.81
C ALA A 230 -1.76 2.87 17.82
N LEU A 231 -1.36 3.93 18.53
CA LEU A 231 -2.24 4.67 19.43
C LEU A 231 -3.10 5.65 18.64
N ILE A 232 -4.41 5.66 18.91
CA ILE A 232 -5.43 6.38 18.16
C ILE A 232 -6.35 7.11 19.15
N GLY A 233 -6.65 8.38 18.85
CA GLY A 233 -7.57 9.24 19.61
C GLY A 233 -7.13 9.42 21.07
N SER A 234 -6.33 10.46 21.35
CA SER A 234 -5.79 10.77 22.69
C SER A 234 -5.31 9.54 23.49
N ASN A 235 -4.76 8.54 22.79
CA ASN A 235 -4.25 7.27 23.31
C ASN A 235 -5.30 6.41 24.07
N LEU A 236 -6.59 6.58 23.75
CA LEU A 236 -7.71 5.81 24.30
C LEU A 236 -7.89 4.44 23.63
N VAL A 237 -7.55 4.39 22.35
CA VAL A 237 -7.69 3.24 21.47
C VAL A 237 -6.32 2.87 20.95
N ALA A 238 -6.03 1.58 20.91
CA ALA A 238 -4.84 1.04 20.28
C ALA A 238 -5.27 0.08 19.17
N VAL A 239 -4.59 0.13 18.05
CA VAL A 239 -4.66 -0.92 17.03
C VAL A 239 -3.35 -1.68 17.11
N ASN A 240 -3.38 -2.88 17.69
CA ASN A 240 -2.22 -3.75 17.69
C ASN A 240 -2.04 -4.30 16.28
N VAL A 241 -0.99 -3.88 15.59
CA VAL A 241 -0.64 -4.40 14.26
C VAL A 241 0.46 -5.43 14.46
N ALA A 242 0.13 -6.70 14.20
CA ALA A 242 1.12 -7.77 14.13
C ALA A 242 1.34 -8.15 12.66
N LEU A 243 2.61 -8.28 12.29
CA LEU A 243 3.08 -8.63 10.96
C LEU A 243 3.56 -10.07 10.97
N TYR A 244 2.95 -10.92 10.15
CA TYR A 244 3.36 -12.31 10.01
C TYR A 244 3.64 -12.69 8.56
N ILE A 245 4.36 -13.81 8.44
CA ILE A 245 4.49 -14.56 7.20
C ILE A 245 3.89 -15.94 7.41
N VAL A 246 2.98 -16.36 6.53
CA VAL A 246 2.37 -17.68 6.55
C VAL A 246 2.83 -18.45 5.30
N PRO A 247 3.91 -19.24 5.43
CA PRO A 247 4.38 -20.09 4.35
C PRO A 247 3.63 -21.43 4.35
N ALA A 248 2.88 -21.72 3.29
CA ALA A 248 2.33 -23.04 3.02
C ALA A 248 3.18 -23.69 1.92
N VAL A 249 4.11 -24.61 2.25
CA VAL A 249 5.15 -25.06 1.29
C VAL A 249 5.28 -26.59 1.24
N ASP A 250 5.44 -27.13 0.02
CA ASP A 250 5.99 -28.45 -0.28
C ASP A 250 7.08 -28.30 -1.38
N GLY A 251 8.32 -27.92 -1.01
CA GLY A 251 9.46 -27.73 -1.93
C GLY A 251 10.31 -26.46 -1.68
N SER A 252 11.29 -26.17 -2.55
CA SER A 252 12.12 -24.95 -2.44
C SER A 252 11.68 -23.85 -3.42
N VAL A 253 11.59 -22.59 -2.97
CA VAL A 253 11.16 -21.45 -3.80
C VAL A 253 11.92 -20.15 -3.49
N ASN A 254 12.26 -19.41 -4.54
CA ASN A 254 12.68 -18.01 -4.48
C ASN A 254 11.53 -17.10 -4.94
N LEU A 255 11.12 -16.14 -4.10
CA LEU A 255 9.93 -15.31 -4.34
C LEU A 255 10.19 -13.83 -4.04
N LYS A 256 10.04 -12.98 -5.07
CA LYS A 256 9.97 -11.53 -4.90
C LYS A 256 8.57 -11.02 -5.26
N VAL A 257 7.95 -10.27 -4.35
CA VAL A 257 6.60 -9.70 -4.52
C VAL A 257 6.59 -8.26 -4.00
N GLU A 258 6.28 -7.31 -4.87
CA GLU A 258 5.98 -5.93 -4.46
C GLU A 258 4.52 -5.83 -4.03
N VAL A 259 4.24 -5.47 -2.76
CA VAL A 259 2.90 -5.54 -2.16
C VAL A 259 2.50 -4.21 -1.49
N PRO A 260 2.13 -3.18 -2.26
CA PRO A 260 1.50 -2.00 -1.70
C PRO A 260 -0.02 -2.18 -1.64
N TYR A 261 -0.58 -2.27 -0.43
CA TYR A 261 -1.99 -2.61 -0.24
C TYR A 261 -2.65 -1.84 0.89
N TYR A 262 -3.95 -1.63 0.72
CA TYR A 262 -4.84 -1.17 1.78
C TYR A 262 -5.86 -2.25 2.08
N ALA A 263 -6.14 -2.45 3.35
CA ALA A 263 -7.07 -3.46 3.83
C ALA A 263 -7.81 -2.94 5.07
N GLY A 264 -9.03 -3.42 5.29
CA GLY A 264 -9.79 -3.03 6.46
C GLY A 264 -11.06 -3.83 6.64
N VAL A 265 -11.55 -3.84 7.88
CA VAL A 265 -12.79 -4.48 8.28
C VAL A 265 -13.64 -3.46 9.01
N SER A 266 -14.94 -3.48 8.74
CA SER A 266 -15.93 -2.69 9.46
C SER A 266 -17.08 -3.57 9.89
N TYR A 267 -17.53 -3.36 11.13
CA TYR A 267 -18.79 -3.86 11.66
C TYR A 267 -19.75 -2.68 11.84
N GLU A 268 -20.98 -2.84 11.37
CA GLU A 268 -22.08 -1.92 11.66
C GLU A 268 -23.30 -2.69 12.17
N LYS A 269 -23.81 -2.27 13.33
CA LYS A 269 -24.97 -2.90 13.97
C LYS A 269 -26.19 -2.87 13.05
N GLY A 270 -26.71 -4.05 12.71
CA GLY A 270 -27.83 -4.24 11.81
C GLY A 270 -27.44 -4.40 10.33
N LYS A 271 -26.19 -4.12 9.94
CA LYS A 271 -25.66 -4.39 8.59
C LYS A 271 -24.63 -5.51 8.54
N GLY A 272 -24.02 -5.86 9.68
CA GLY A 272 -23.03 -6.94 9.79
C GLY A 272 -21.61 -6.47 9.51
N VAL A 273 -20.77 -7.40 9.02
CA VAL A 273 -19.34 -7.16 8.75
C VAL A 273 -19.07 -7.02 7.25
N ASN A 274 -18.37 -5.95 6.89
CA ASN A 274 -17.84 -5.69 5.56
C ASN A 274 -16.31 -5.59 5.59
N GLY A 275 -15.64 -6.23 4.63
CA GLY A 275 -14.21 -6.09 4.38
C GLY A 275 -13.96 -5.23 3.15
N THR A 276 -12.89 -4.45 3.18
CA THR A 276 -12.41 -3.64 2.06
C THR A 276 -10.93 -3.93 1.85
N MET A 277 -10.53 -4.25 0.63
CA MET A 277 -9.14 -4.51 0.27
C MET A 277 -8.85 -4.01 -1.14
N GLY A 278 -7.61 -3.58 -1.38
CA GLY A 278 -7.14 -3.28 -2.71
C GLY A 278 -5.64 -2.98 -2.76
N LEU A 279 -5.11 -2.93 -3.98
CA LEU A 279 -3.72 -2.56 -4.25
C LEU A 279 -3.62 -1.07 -4.58
N ARG A 280 -2.50 -0.45 -4.22
CA ARG A 280 -2.17 0.93 -4.63
C ARG A 280 -1.53 0.98 -6.01
N SER A 281 -0.80 -0.06 -6.41
CA SER A 281 -0.17 -0.18 -7.72
C SER A 281 -0.22 -1.63 -8.21
N SER A 282 0.19 -1.87 -9.46
CA SER A 282 0.30 -3.23 -9.99
C SER A 282 1.41 -3.99 -9.26
N MET A 283 1.08 -5.12 -8.65
CA MET A 283 2.08 -6.05 -8.10
C MET A 283 3.05 -6.51 -9.20
N GLN A 284 4.34 -6.37 -8.93
CA GLN A 284 5.39 -7.07 -9.67
C GLN A 284 5.75 -8.35 -8.93
N THR A 285 5.81 -9.46 -9.68
CA THR A 285 6.17 -10.77 -9.13
C THR A 285 7.23 -11.43 -9.99
N SER A 286 8.30 -11.90 -9.36
CA SER A 286 9.24 -12.86 -9.95
C SER A 286 9.31 -14.09 -9.05
N ILE A 287 9.01 -15.26 -9.62
CA ILE A 287 8.91 -16.51 -8.89
C ILE A 287 9.79 -17.56 -9.56
N GLU A 288 10.65 -18.19 -8.77
CA GLU A 288 11.40 -19.40 -9.12
C GLU A 288 11.01 -20.50 -8.13
N ALA A 289 10.07 -21.37 -8.51
CA ALA A 289 9.54 -22.42 -7.63
C ALA A 289 9.86 -23.84 -8.14
N GLU A 290 10.27 -24.73 -7.23
CA GLU A 290 10.45 -26.17 -7.48
C GLU A 290 9.38 -27.06 -6.79
N GLY A 291 8.26 -26.47 -6.32
CA GLY A 291 7.15 -27.18 -5.65
C GLY A 291 5.84 -26.38 -5.54
N THR A 292 4.87 -26.86 -4.74
CA THR A 292 3.61 -26.13 -4.47
C THR A 292 3.77 -25.23 -3.25
N MET A 293 3.32 -23.99 -3.35
CA MET A 293 3.49 -22.96 -2.33
C MET A 293 2.31 -21.97 -2.27
N GLY A 294 1.94 -21.53 -1.07
CA GLY A 294 1.28 -20.25 -0.81
C GLY A 294 2.16 -19.42 0.13
N LEU A 295 2.42 -18.15 -0.20
CA LEU A 295 3.04 -17.21 0.72
C LEU A 295 2.06 -16.08 1.01
N TYR A 296 1.64 -15.99 2.26
CA TYR A 296 0.73 -14.94 2.72
C TYR A 296 1.43 -14.03 3.71
N PHE A 297 1.30 -12.74 3.50
CA PHE A 297 1.65 -11.71 4.45
C PHE A 297 0.40 -11.33 5.21
N ARG A 298 0.44 -11.53 6.52
CA ARG A 298 -0.71 -11.27 7.39
C ARG A 298 -0.46 -10.00 8.18
N THR A 299 -1.38 -9.06 8.06
CA THR A 299 -1.58 -8.04 9.09
C THR A 299 -2.74 -8.47 9.96
N ALA A 300 -2.55 -8.53 11.28
CA ALA A 300 -3.62 -8.87 12.21
C ALA A 300 -3.98 -7.68 13.10
N PRO A 301 -4.63 -6.62 12.56
CA PRO A 301 -4.97 -5.46 13.36
C PRO A 301 -6.06 -5.81 14.38
N MET A 302 -5.75 -5.59 15.65
CA MET A 302 -6.71 -5.76 16.73
C MET A 302 -7.01 -4.42 17.41
N LEU A 303 -8.28 -4.03 17.34
CA LEU A 303 -8.80 -2.80 17.92
C LEU A 303 -9.09 -3.00 19.40
N VAL A 304 -8.32 -2.35 20.25
CA VAL A 304 -8.41 -2.45 21.72
C VAL A 304 -8.65 -1.07 22.31
N THR A 305 -9.46 -0.96 23.34
CA THR A 305 -9.58 0.26 24.14
C THR A 305 -9.12 0.01 25.58
N MET A 306 -8.62 1.05 26.24
CA MET A 306 -8.21 1.02 27.65
C MET A 306 -7.16 -0.06 27.99
N LYS A 307 -6.33 -0.43 27.00
CA LYS A 307 -5.29 -1.47 27.08
C LYS A 307 -5.76 -2.84 27.60
N SER A 308 -7.06 -3.13 27.53
CA SER A 308 -7.64 -4.33 28.16
C SER A 308 -8.92 -4.85 27.49
N ILE A 309 -9.60 -4.03 26.69
CA ILE A 309 -10.92 -4.37 26.13
C ILE A 309 -10.80 -4.51 24.61
N PRO A 310 -10.67 -5.74 24.07
CA PRO A 310 -10.65 -5.97 22.64
C PRO A 310 -12.06 -5.79 22.03
N LEU A 311 -12.17 -4.93 21.03
CA LEU A 311 -13.43 -4.60 20.36
C LEU A 311 -13.63 -5.40 19.08
N LEU A 312 -12.59 -5.46 18.26
CA LEU A 312 -12.59 -6.07 16.93
C LEU A 312 -11.22 -6.69 16.69
N ASP A 313 -11.21 -7.96 16.31
CA ASP A 313 -10.04 -8.70 15.85
C ASP A 313 -10.18 -8.92 14.33
N ALA A 314 -9.18 -8.52 13.56
CA ALA A 314 -9.16 -8.78 12.12
C ALA A 314 -7.85 -9.45 11.73
N GLU A 315 -7.95 -10.39 10.79
CA GLU A 315 -6.82 -10.97 10.08
C GLU A 315 -6.94 -10.61 8.61
N LEU A 316 -5.89 -10.02 8.06
CA LEU A 316 -5.85 -9.46 6.71
C LEU A 316 -4.63 -10.04 6.01
N ASP A 317 -4.86 -11.10 5.23
CA ASP A 317 -3.81 -11.77 4.47
C ASP A 317 -3.79 -11.25 3.04
N ILE A 318 -2.60 -10.95 2.56
CA ILE A 318 -2.34 -10.66 1.16
C ILE A 318 -1.14 -11.50 0.72
N GLY A 319 -1.24 -12.13 -0.45
CA GLY A 319 -0.22 -13.06 -0.85
C GLY A 319 -0.28 -13.49 -2.29
N ALA A 320 0.54 -14.51 -2.57
CA ALA A 320 0.58 -15.21 -3.83
C ALA A 320 0.58 -16.72 -3.57
N GLU A 321 -0.16 -17.44 -4.40
CA GLU A 321 -0.06 -18.90 -4.50
C GLU A 321 0.72 -19.26 -5.76
N ALA A 322 1.60 -20.25 -5.69
CA ALA A 322 2.33 -20.81 -6.82
C ALA A 322 2.28 -22.34 -6.75
N GLU A 323 1.80 -22.99 -7.79
CA GLU A 323 1.77 -24.44 -7.91
C GLU A 323 2.78 -24.87 -8.98
N ALA A 324 3.85 -25.57 -8.61
CA ALA A 324 4.81 -26.09 -9.57
C ALA A 324 4.71 -27.61 -9.76
N THR A 325 4.63 -28.07 -11.01
CA THR A 325 4.72 -29.48 -11.40
C THR A 325 6.10 -29.77 -11.99
N ARG A 326 6.81 -30.75 -11.44
CA ARG A 326 8.16 -31.15 -11.89
C ARG A 326 8.13 -32.40 -12.76
N THR A 327 8.79 -32.34 -13.91
CA THR A 327 9.00 -33.47 -14.82
C THR A 327 10.50 -33.68 -15.07
N GLY A 328 11.03 -34.84 -14.67
CA GLY A 328 12.40 -35.25 -14.99
C GLY A 328 12.48 -35.86 -16.39
N ARG A 329 13.50 -35.47 -17.18
CA ARG A 329 13.75 -35.99 -18.52
C ARG A 329 14.94 -36.96 -18.53
N PRO A 330 14.96 -37.96 -19.44
CA PRO A 330 16.03 -38.94 -19.53
C PRO A 330 17.45 -38.36 -19.76
N ASN A 331 17.57 -37.19 -20.36
CA ASN A 331 18.83 -36.50 -20.59
C ASN A 331 19.37 -35.76 -19.34
N GLY A 332 18.68 -35.86 -18.20
CA GLY A 332 19.02 -35.14 -16.97
C GLY A 332 18.43 -33.73 -16.87
N GLN A 333 17.67 -33.28 -17.88
CA GLN A 333 16.91 -32.03 -17.82
C GLN A 333 15.73 -32.16 -16.87
N ILE A 334 15.43 -31.10 -16.13
CA ILE A 334 14.25 -30.98 -15.29
C ILE A 334 13.40 -29.86 -15.87
N CYS A 335 12.12 -30.13 -16.08
CA CYS A 335 11.13 -29.17 -16.53
C CYS A 335 10.15 -28.90 -15.39
N SER A 336 9.89 -27.63 -15.07
CA SER A 336 8.95 -27.21 -14.04
C SER A 336 7.89 -26.29 -14.65
N ASP A 337 6.63 -26.71 -14.57
CA ASP A 337 5.47 -25.90 -14.94
C ASP A 337 4.91 -25.23 -13.69
N VAL A 338 5.05 -23.92 -13.57
CA VAL A 338 4.64 -23.13 -12.40
C VAL A 338 3.40 -22.31 -12.74
N ASN A 339 2.31 -22.50 -11.99
CA ASN A 339 1.09 -21.69 -12.07
C ASN A 339 0.98 -20.77 -10.85
N VAL A 340 1.04 -19.47 -11.07
CA VAL A 340 1.01 -18.47 -10.02
C VAL A 340 -0.34 -17.77 -10.00
N LYS A 341 -1.04 -17.75 -8.86
CA LYS A 341 -2.19 -16.87 -8.59
C LYS A 341 -1.75 -15.72 -7.70
N CYS A 342 -1.87 -14.50 -8.20
CA CYS A 342 -1.51 -13.30 -7.44
C CYS A 342 -2.29 -12.08 -7.95
N PRO A 343 -2.80 -11.19 -7.06
CA PRO A 343 -2.88 -11.34 -5.60
C PRO A 343 -3.93 -12.34 -5.14
N VAL A 344 -3.73 -12.93 -3.97
CA VAL A 344 -4.76 -13.59 -3.16
C VAL A 344 -4.98 -12.77 -1.90
N PHE A 345 -6.24 -12.54 -1.53
CA PHE A 345 -6.57 -11.85 -0.29
C PHE A 345 -7.47 -12.70 0.59
N ILE A 346 -7.20 -12.71 1.90
CA ILE A 346 -8.02 -13.39 2.90
C ILE A 346 -8.36 -12.39 3.99
N ILE A 347 -9.63 -12.29 4.34
CA ILE A 347 -10.11 -11.45 5.44
C ILE A 347 -10.78 -12.37 6.46
N GLY A 348 -10.31 -12.34 7.69
CA GLY A 348 -10.93 -12.96 8.87
C GLY A 348 -11.34 -11.90 9.90
N VAL A 349 -12.45 -12.14 10.60
CA VAL A 349 -12.88 -11.37 11.78
C VAL A 349 -13.58 -12.29 12.77
N GLY A 350 -13.39 -12.04 14.06
CA GLY A 350 -14.09 -12.76 15.12
C GLY A 350 -13.65 -14.21 15.24
N ASP A 351 -12.35 -14.49 15.11
CA ASP A 351 -11.82 -15.81 15.40
C ASP A 351 -11.75 -16.02 16.93
N GLU A 352 -12.39 -17.08 17.41
CA GLU A 352 -12.37 -17.42 18.83
C GLU A 352 -10.99 -17.79 19.37
N SER A 353 -10.08 -18.19 18.48
CA SER A 353 -8.71 -18.54 18.82
C SER A 353 -7.88 -17.29 19.13
N VAL A 354 -8.21 -16.15 18.52
CA VAL A 354 -7.51 -14.87 18.68
C VAL A 354 -7.96 -14.19 19.97
N LYS A 355 -7.02 -13.94 20.87
CA LYS A 355 -7.28 -13.36 22.20
C LYS A 355 -6.29 -12.27 22.54
N TYR A 356 -6.79 -11.20 23.16
CA TYR A 356 -5.97 -10.18 23.80
C TYR A 356 -6.03 -10.37 25.31
N LYS A 357 -4.88 -10.58 25.96
CA LYS A 357 -4.82 -10.83 27.42
C LYS A 357 -5.83 -11.90 27.88
N ASN A 358 -5.96 -12.97 27.08
CA ASN A 358 -6.94 -14.07 27.24
C ASN A 358 -8.43 -13.70 27.06
N LYS A 359 -8.75 -12.47 26.64
CA LYS A 359 -10.11 -12.04 26.30
C LYS A 359 -10.40 -12.14 24.80
N LYS A 360 -11.60 -12.62 24.48
CA LYS A 360 -12.16 -12.60 23.12
C LYS A 360 -12.60 -11.17 22.76
N SER A 361 -12.57 -10.82 21.48
CA SER A 361 -13.10 -9.53 21.03
C SER A 361 -14.60 -9.38 21.30
N LEU A 362 -15.07 -8.15 21.40
CA LEU A 362 -16.50 -7.85 21.56
C LEU A 362 -17.34 -8.35 20.37
N LEU A 363 -16.78 -8.44 19.16
CA LEU A 363 -17.46 -9.08 18.03
C LEU A 363 -17.61 -10.60 18.22
N CYS A 364 -16.55 -11.26 18.66
CA CYS A 364 -16.56 -12.69 18.94
C CYS A 364 -17.58 -13.03 20.05
N THR A 365 -17.68 -12.20 21.11
CA THR A 365 -18.70 -12.40 22.16
C THR A 365 -20.14 -12.12 21.72
N MET A 366 -20.32 -11.47 20.57
CA MET A 366 -21.62 -11.31 19.90
C MET A 366 -21.94 -12.45 18.91
N ASP A 367 -21.15 -13.53 18.91
CA ASP A 367 -21.23 -14.64 17.96
C ASP A 367 -21.07 -14.20 16.49
N ILE A 368 -20.30 -13.12 16.26
CA ILE A 368 -20.02 -12.60 14.92
C ILE A 368 -18.62 -13.07 14.51
N SER A 369 -18.58 -14.01 13.56
CA SER A 369 -17.36 -14.50 12.93
C SER A 369 -17.56 -14.58 11.42
N LYS A 370 -16.58 -14.14 10.64
CA LYS A 370 -16.64 -14.17 9.18
C LYS A 370 -15.23 -14.31 8.61
N SER A 371 -15.07 -15.26 7.70
CA SER A 371 -13.90 -15.35 6.83
C SER A 371 -14.33 -15.27 5.37
N CYS A 372 -13.52 -14.63 4.55
CA CYS A 372 -13.75 -14.50 3.12
C CYS A 372 -12.41 -14.50 2.40
N GLU A 373 -12.32 -15.34 1.37
CA GLU A 373 -11.18 -15.39 0.46
C GLU A 373 -11.60 -14.80 -0.88
N PHE A 374 -10.72 -13.97 -1.43
CA PHE A 374 -10.95 -13.31 -2.71
C PHE A 374 -9.83 -13.70 -3.68
N THR A 375 -10.19 -14.51 -4.68
CA THR A 375 -9.29 -14.99 -5.74
C THR A 375 -9.72 -14.53 -7.14
N SER A 376 -10.89 -13.92 -7.30
CA SER A 376 -11.47 -13.61 -8.62
C SER A 376 -10.73 -12.54 -9.41
N PHE A 377 -9.89 -11.74 -8.77
CA PHE A 377 -9.01 -10.75 -9.41
C PHE A 377 -7.57 -11.25 -9.54
N ALA A 378 -7.26 -12.45 -9.01
CA ALA A 378 -5.93 -13.02 -9.10
C ALA A 378 -5.61 -13.30 -10.56
N ARG A 379 -4.47 -12.78 -11.03
CA ARG A 379 -3.97 -13.14 -12.36
C ARG A 379 -3.26 -14.47 -12.24
N SER A 380 -3.66 -15.44 -13.05
CA SER A 380 -2.95 -16.70 -13.20
C SER A 380 -1.84 -16.54 -14.24
N LYS A 381 -0.58 -16.76 -13.86
CA LYS A 381 0.54 -16.82 -14.80
C LYS A 381 1.13 -18.22 -14.79
N SER A 382 1.14 -18.86 -15.95
CA SER A 382 1.89 -20.10 -16.17
C SER A 382 3.30 -19.77 -16.67
N LEU A 383 4.31 -20.31 -16.01
CA LEU A 383 5.72 -20.18 -16.33
C LEU A 383 6.29 -21.58 -16.56
N HIS A 384 7.09 -21.76 -17.61
CA HIS A 384 7.88 -22.98 -17.78
C HIS A 384 9.34 -22.67 -17.51
N TYR A 385 9.91 -23.39 -16.55
CA TYR A 385 11.30 -23.27 -16.13
C TYR A 385 12.02 -24.58 -16.41
N GLU A 386 13.26 -24.49 -16.86
CA GLU A 386 14.09 -25.65 -17.13
C GLU A 386 15.44 -25.54 -16.45
N ARG A 387 15.87 -26.65 -15.85
CA ARG A 387 17.25 -26.87 -15.43
C ARG A 387 17.87 -27.92 -16.33
N LEU A 388 18.87 -27.51 -17.11
CA LEU A 388 19.61 -28.39 -17.99
C LEU A 388 20.56 -29.30 -17.19
N ALA A 389 21.06 -30.36 -17.83
CA ALA A 389 21.93 -31.36 -17.19
C ALA A 389 23.27 -30.77 -16.69
N ASP A 390 23.70 -29.64 -17.23
CA ASP A 390 24.89 -28.89 -16.80
C ASP A 390 24.62 -27.91 -15.64
N GLY A 391 23.37 -27.83 -15.19
CA GLY A 391 22.92 -26.95 -14.13
C GLY A 391 22.44 -25.57 -14.59
N THR A 392 22.51 -25.26 -15.90
CA THR A 392 21.99 -24.01 -16.47
C THR A 392 20.48 -23.91 -16.24
N LYS A 393 20.02 -22.71 -15.84
CA LYS A 393 18.62 -22.41 -15.52
C LYS A 393 18.03 -21.47 -16.58
N GLN A 394 16.85 -21.77 -17.12
CA GLN A 394 16.20 -20.92 -18.13
C GLN A 394 14.67 -20.91 -18.03
N PHE A 395 14.06 -19.77 -18.36
CA PHE A 395 12.63 -19.64 -18.58
C PHE A 395 12.33 -19.72 -20.08
N VAL A 396 11.41 -20.59 -20.46
CA VAL A 396 11.04 -20.80 -21.87
C VAL A 396 9.52 -20.80 -22.02
N LYS A 397 9.02 -20.47 -23.21
CA LYS A 397 7.57 -20.51 -23.49
C LYS A 397 7.08 -21.93 -23.76
N GLU A 398 7.95 -22.77 -24.32
CA GLU A 398 7.70 -24.17 -24.64
C GLU A 398 8.92 -24.99 -24.22
N CYS A 399 8.70 -26.22 -23.76
CA CYS A 399 9.75 -27.10 -23.29
C CYS A 399 10.79 -27.36 -24.40
N THR A 400 12.08 -27.13 -24.12
CA THR A 400 13.17 -27.32 -25.08
C THR A 400 13.63 -28.77 -25.19
N TYR A 401 13.04 -29.67 -24.41
CA TYR A 401 13.32 -31.10 -24.51
C TYR A 401 12.72 -31.66 -25.81
N ASN A 402 13.58 -32.02 -26.75
CA ASN A 402 13.20 -32.81 -27.91
C ASN A 402 13.50 -34.29 -27.63
N GLU A 403 12.47 -35.13 -27.62
CA GLU A 403 12.68 -36.58 -27.72
C GLU A 403 13.37 -36.86 -29.06
N GLN A 404 14.63 -37.28 -29.03
CA GLN A 404 15.23 -37.85 -30.22
C GLN A 404 14.48 -39.15 -30.53
N PRO A 405 13.92 -39.33 -31.74
CA PRO A 405 13.41 -40.62 -32.15
C PRO A 405 14.56 -41.65 -32.07
N GLU A 406 14.28 -42.83 -31.52
CA GLU A 406 15.24 -43.89 -31.18
C GLU A 406 16.04 -44.49 -32.36
N ASP A 407 16.03 -43.90 -33.55
CA ASP A 407 16.57 -44.50 -34.78
C ASP A 407 17.87 -43.88 -35.31
N ASP A 408 18.63 -43.11 -34.51
CA ASP A 408 19.98 -42.69 -34.89
C ASP A 408 21.07 -43.25 -33.94
N LYS A 409 21.27 -44.57 -33.99
CA LYS A 409 22.56 -45.17 -33.64
C LYS A 409 23.54 -45.02 -34.83
N PRO A 410 24.78 -44.55 -34.60
CA PRO A 410 25.70 -44.24 -35.69
C PRO A 410 26.18 -45.51 -36.39
N LYS A 411 25.90 -45.64 -37.69
CA LYS A 411 26.67 -46.50 -38.60
C LYS A 411 27.73 -45.63 -39.28
N GLY A 412 28.99 -46.06 -39.15
CA GLY A 412 30.16 -45.26 -39.44
C GLY A 412 30.41 -44.93 -40.91
N SER A 413 31.24 -43.88 -41.06
CA SER A 413 32.30 -43.69 -42.06
C SER A 413 32.01 -44.13 -43.50
N GLU A 414 31.81 -43.16 -44.39
CA GLU A 414 32.74 -42.94 -45.52
C GLU A 414 32.54 -41.54 -46.12
N ALA A 415 33.65 -40.92 -46.51
CA ALA A 415 33.75 -39.57 -47.04
C ALA A 415 33.47 -39.53 -48.56
N SER A 416 32.88 -38.44 -49.07
CA SER A 416 33.45 -37.63 -50.18
C SER A 416 32.51 -36.50 -50.61
N SER A 417 33.08 -35.28 -50.61
CA SER A 417 33.00 -34.18 -51.61
C SER A 417 31.69 -33.64 -52.20
N GLU A 418 31.66 -32.30 -52.18
CA GLU A 418 31.14 -31.34 -53.19
C GLU A 418 29.66 -30.94 -53.17
N ALA A 419 29.45 -29.63 -52.94
CA ALA A 419 28.31 -28.84 -53.40
C ALA A 419 28.65 -28.26 -54.79
N PRO A 420 27.66 -27.94 -55.65
CA PRO A 420 27.11 -26.59 -55.60
C PRO A 420 25.60 -26.46 -55.94
N THR A 421 25.20 -25.19 -55.95
CA THR A 421 23.92 -24.51 -55.75
C THR A 421 22.97 -24.39 -56.98
N GLN A 422 21.75 -23.90 -56.70
CA GLN A 422 20.73 -23.21 -57.56
C GLN A 422 19.71 -24.12 -58.29
N GLU A 423 18.41 -23.80 -58.45
CA GLU A 423 17.66 -22.54 -58.71
C GLU A 423 16.23 -22.61 -58.07
N GLN A 424 15.70 -21.60 -57.35
CA GLN A 424 14.89 -20.39 -57.77
C GLN A 424 13.46 -20.68 -58.30
N PRO A 425 12.47 -19.73 -58.38
CA PRO A 425 12.36 -18.36 -57.84
C PRO A 425 10.94 -17.92 -57.29
N THR A 426 10.97 -16.84 -56.49
CA THR A 426 10.17 -15.58 -56.49
C THR A 426 8.65 -15.53 -56.77
N GLN A 427 7.93 -14.82 -55.88
CA GLN A 427 7.02 -13.73 -56.28
C GLN A 427 7.10 -12.56 -55.30
N GLU A 428 7.55 -11.41 -55.81
CA GLU A 428 7.41 -10.06 -55.24
C GLU A 428 5.99 -9.53 -55.45
N GLN A 429 5.47 -8.76 -54.49
CA GLN A 429 4.57 -7.64 -54.79
C GLN A 429 4.96 -6.39 -53.98
N VAL A 430 5.70 -5.52 -54.67
CA VAL A 430 5.53 -4.07 -54.83
C VAL A 430 5.09 -3.26 -53.62
N THR A 431 6.02 -2.44 -53.14
CA THR A 431 5.81 -1.20 -52.39
C THR A 431 5.41 -0.08 -53.35
N GLN A 432 4.34 0.66 -53.06
CA GLN A 432 4.15 2.04 -53.53
C GLN A 432 3.99 2.94 -52.31
N GLY A 433 4.85 3.96 -52.25
CA GLY A 433 5.03 4.81 -51.09
C GLY A 433 3.91 5.79 -50.83
N THR A 434 3.73 6.09 -49.56
CA THR A 434 3.43 7.43 -49.06
C THR A 434 4.09 7.50 -47.68
N ASP A 435 4.98 8.46 -47.48
CA ASP A 435 5.63 8.70 -46.18
C ASP A 435 4.56 8.96 -45.11
N LEU A 436 4.25 7.94 -44.33
CA LEU A 436 3.60 8.03 -43.04
C LEU A 436 4.61 7.46 -42.05
N LYS A 437 5.15 8.31 -41.15
CA LYS A 437 5.88 7.86 -39.96
C LYS A 437 5.02 6.78 -39.31
N GLU A 438 5.43 5.51 -39.37
CA GLU A 438 4.77 4.41 -38.66
C GLU A 438 4.84 4.71 -37.16
N SER A 439 3.74 5.22 -36.62
CA SER A 439 3.46 5.21 -35.18
C SER A 439 3.21 3.76 -34.79
N GLY A 440 3.83 3.31 -33.69
CA GLY A 440 3.57 1.99 -33.13
C GLY A 440 2.10 1.81 -32.73
N PRO A 441 1.74 0.67 -32.11
CA PRO A 441 0.41 0.50 -31.52
C PRO A 441 0.05 1.73 -30.67
N LEU A 442 -1.15 2.28 -30.88
CA LEU A 442 -1.69 3.37 -30.08
C LEU A 442 -2.68 2.77 -29.09
N HIS A 443 -2.52 3.12 -27.81
CA HIS A 443 -3.54 2.92 -26.79
C HIS A 443 -4.57 4.04 -26.88
N THR A 444 -5.83 3.75 -26.56
CA THR A 444 -6.89 4.76 -26.46
C THR A 444 -7.42 4.78 -25.03
N TYR A 445 -7.28 5.92 -24.35
CA TYR A 445 -7.93 6.15 -23.06
C TYR A 445 -9.38 6.59 -23.28
N LYS A 446 -10.30 6.04 -22.48
CA LYS A 446 -11.70 6.45 -22.43
C LYS A 446 -11.99 7.05 -21.06
N THR A 447 -12.37 8.31 -21.04
CA THR A 447 -12.77 9.00 -19.81
C THR A 447 -14.02 8.40 -19.17
N ARG A 448 -14.09 8.49 -17.85
CA ARG A 448 -14.99 7.70 -17.01
C ARG A 448 -15.93 8.54 -16.15
N MET A 449 -15.84 9.86 -16.19
CA MET A 449 -16.75 10.75 -15.45
C MET A 449 -18.22 10.50 -15.80
N ALA A 450 -18.51 10.14 -17.06
CA ALA A 450 -19.86 9.78 -17.49
C ALA A 450 -20.43 8.53 -16.79
N GLU A 451 -19.60 7.68 -16.18
CA GLU A 451 -20.02 6.53 -15.37
C GLU A 451 -20.72 6.99 -14.07
N TYR A 452 -20.35 8.15 -13.54
CA TYR A 452 -20.88 8.70 -12.28
C TYR A 452 -21.77 9.93 -12.49
N PHE A 453 -21.50 10.71 -13.52
CA PHE A 453 -22.26 11.90 -13.92
C PHE A 453 -22.66 11.77 -15.40
N PRO A 454 -23.80 11.12 -15.73
CA PRO A 454 -24.18 10.78 -17.10
C PRO A 454 -24.32 11.95 -18.08
N GLU A 455 -24.46 13.18 -17.56
CA GLU A 455 -24.50 14.38 -18.38
C GLU A 455 -23.10 14.77 -18.91
N GLN A 456 -22.01 14.28 -18.31
CA GLN A 456 -20.65 14.56 -18.77
C GLN A 456 -20.38 13.89 -20.12
N THR A 457 -19.79 14.65 -21.04
CA THR A 457 -19.26 14.12 -22.31
C THR A 457 -18.16 13.09 -22.05
N THR A 458 -18.29 11.91 -22.65
CA THR A 458 -17.21 10.92 -22.69
C THR A 458 -16.20 11.29 -23.78
N PHE A 459 -14.98 11.61 -23.38
CA PHE A 459 -13.84 11.86 -24.26
C PHE A 459 -12.92 10.64 -24.40
N TYR A 460 -12.16 10.65 -25.50
CA TYR A 460 -11.13 9.70 -25.87
C TYR A 460 -9.86 10.44 -26.29
N PHE A 461 -8.70 9.89 -25.96
CA PHE A 461 -7.42 10.32 -26.51
C PHE A 461 -6.50 9.11 -26.69
N ASP A 462 -5.67 9.17 -27.73
CA ASP A 462 -4.72 8.14 -28.07
C ASP A 462 -3.33 8.50 -27.53
N TYR A 463 -2.58 7.50 -27.06
CA TYR A 463 -1.21 7.65 -26.59
C TYR A 463 -0.36 6.44 -27.02
N PRO A 464 0.94 6.62 -27.33
CA PRO A 464 1.79 5.54 -27.81
C PRO A 464 2.27 4.61 -26.68
N ASP A 465 2.77 3.42 -27.04
CA ASP A 465 3.21 2.37 -26.09
C ASP A 465 4.24 2.84 -25.04
N ASN A 466 5.04 3.87 -25.34
CA ASN A 466 6.02 4.44 -24.40
C ASN A 466 5.40 5.41 -23.38
N TRP A 467 4.07 5.57 -23.40
CA TRP A 467 3.30 6.33 -22.42
C TRP A 467 2.41 5.39 -21.62
N THR A 468 2.36 5.60 -20.31
CA THR A 468 1.60 4.76 -19.38
C THR A 468 0.70 5.62 -18.49
N VAL A 469 -0.48 5.13 -18.14
CA VAL A 469 -1.33 5.77 -17.14
C VAL A 469 -0.71 5.52 -15.76
N VAL A 470 -0.22 6.58 -15.13
CA VAL A 470 0.46 6.52 -13.81
C VAL A 470 -0.44 6.96 -12.65
N SER A 471 -1.53 7.64 -12.95
CA SER A 471 -2.56 8.00 -11.98
C SER A 471 -3.92 8.05 -12.66
N GLU A 472 -4.93 7.44 -12.04
CA GLU A 472 -6.31 7.48 -12.51
C GLU A 472 -7.24 7.49 -11.29
N ARG A 473 -8.09 8.51 -11.18
CA ARG A 473 -9.13 8.66 -10.16
C ARG A 473 -10.40 9.13 -10.85
N ALA A 474 -11.51 8.41 -10.71
CA ALA A 474 -12.82 8.86 -11.16
C ALA A 474 -13.86 8.61 -10.06
N ASN A 475 -14.64 9.64 -9.72
CA ASN A 475 -15.77 9.57 -8.79
C ASN A 475 -16.86 10.56 -9.22
N ALA A 476 -17.94 10.68 -8.44
CA ALA A 476 -19.08 11.55 -8.76
C ALA A 476 -18.75 13.05 -8.90
N ASN A 477 -17.63 13.52 -8.35
CA ASN A 477 -17.26 14.93 -8.34
C ASN A 477 -16.07 15.26 -9.23
N THR A 478 -15.12 14.32 -9.38
CA THR A 478 -13.84 14.56 -10.06
C THR A 478 -13.34 13.31 -10.81
N GLU A 479 -12.79 13.54 -12.00
CA GLU A 479 -11.94 12.62 -12.75
C GLU A 479 -10.56 13.27 -12.95
N VAL A 480 -9.49 12.54 -12.65
CA VAL A 480 -8.10 12.93 -12.91
C VAL A 480 -7.38 11.73 -13.50
N VAL A 481 -6.65 11.96 -14.59
CA VAL A 481 -5.85 10.96 -15.28
C VAL A 481 -4.51 11.59 -15.61
N ILE A 482 -3.42 10.94 -15.19
CA ILE A 482 -2.06 11.35 -15.53
C ILE A 482 -1.42 10.23 -16.32
N ILE A 483 -0.96 10.54 -17.53
CA ILE A 483 -0.11 9.67 -18.33
C ILE A 483 1.32 10.18 -18.29
N GLN A 484 2.29 9.27 -18.27
CA GLN A 484 3.71 9.57 -18.22
C GLN A 484 4.49 8.75 -19.25
N ASN A 485 5.46 9.37 -19.92
CA ASN A 485 6.40 8.65 -20.76
C ASN A 485 7.67 8.16 -20.03
N ASP A 486 8.47 7.34 -20.70
CA ASP A 486 9.73 6.80 -20.17
C ASP A 486 10.74 7.87 -19.70
N ASN A 487 10.63 9.10 -20.21
CA ASN A 487 11.47 10.25 -19.83
C ASN A 487 10.94 11.00 -18.59
N GLY A 488 9.81 10.57 -18.01
CA GLY A 488 9.16 11.23 -16.88
C GLY A 488 8.31 12.44 -17.26
N VAL A 489 8.01 12.65 -18.54
CA VAL A 489 7.13 13.73 -19.01
C VAL A 489 5.68 13.33 -18.79
N GLN A 490 4.88 14.22 -18.19
CA GLN A 490 3.50 13.94 -17.79
C GLN A 490 2.49 14.81 -18.52
N ILE A 491 1.32 14.23 -18.84
CA ILE A 491 0.11 14.92 -19.30
C ILE A 491 -1.03 14.57 -18.36
N GLU A 492 -1.78 15.59 -17.94
CA GLU A 492 -2.91 15.49 -17.02
C GLU A 492 -4.21 15.85 -17.74
N TYR A 493 -5.19 14.95 -17.66
CA TYR A 493 -6.60 15.21 -17.92
C TYR A 493 -7.32 15.36 -16.58
N MET A 494 -8.20 16.35 -16.48
CA MET A 494 -9.02 16.59 -15.29
C MET A 494 -10.43 17.04 -15.67
N ALA A 495 -11.46 16.49 -15.04
CA ALA A 495 -12.82 16.98 -15.08
C ALA A 495 -13.39 17.12 -13.66
N ARG A 496 -13.90 18.29 -13.27
CA ARG A 496 -14.42 18.53 -11.90
C ARG A 496 -15.50 19.61 -11.82
N ASP A 497 -16.22 19.64 -10.69
CA ASP A 497 -17.34 20.57 -10.42
C ASP A 497 -16.91 21.99 -10.00
N ASP A 498 -15.62 22.14 -9.79
CA ASP A 498 -14.95 23.33 -9.29
C ASP A 498 -14.97 24.44 -10.36
N LYS A 499 -15.97 25.33 -10.32
CA LYS A 499 -16.03 26.56 -11.13
C LYS A 499 -14.94 27.57 -10.73
N PHE A 500 -13.66 27.18 -10.79
CA PHE A 500 -12.53 28.03 -10.45
C PHE A 500 -12.17 29.03 -11.57
N GLY A 501 -12.95 29.09 -12.64
CA GLY A 501 -12.73 29.93 -13.81
C GLY A 501 -12.71 31.45 -13.62
N THR A 502 -12.89 32.00 -12.41
CA THR A 502 -12.89 33.47 -12.24
C THR A 502 -12.08 34.06 -11.08
N GLU A 503 -11.72 33.29 -10.05
CA GLU A 503 -10.95 33.84 -8.90
C GLU A 503 -9.69 33.03 -8.61
N ILE A 504 -8.55 33.68 -8.80
CA ILE A 504 -7.25 33.11 -8.49
C ILE A 504 -7.05 33.13 -6.97
N MET A 505 -7.11 31.95 -6.34
CA MET A 505 -6.70 31.75 -4.94
C MET A 505 -5.20 31.45 -4.86
N GLY A 506 -4.44 32.46 -4.45
CA GLY A 506 -3.05 32.31 -4.06
C GLY A 506 -2.21 33.56 -4.32
N ASN A 507 -1.05 33.60 -3.69
CA ASN A 507 -0.26 34.83 -3.57
C ASN A 507 0.82 34.96 -4.65
N ILE A 508 1.12 33.91 -5.42
CA ILE A 508 2.17 33.93 -6.45
C ILE A 508 1.53 33.68 -7.82
N MET A 509 1.77 34.60 -8.75
CA MET A 509 1.22 34.63 -10.10
C MET A 509 2.31 34.31 -11.12
N VAL A 510 1.99 33.49 -12.13
CA VAL A 510 2.86 33.22 -13.28
C VAL A 510 2.14 33.61 -14.57
N GLU A 511 2.77 34.46 -15.37
CA GLU A 511 2.35 34.84 -16.72
C GLU A 511 3.16 34.04 -17.76
N ALA A 512 2.46 33.55 -18.80
CA ALA A 512 3.07 32.80 -19.90
C ALA A 512 2.74 33.43 -21.25
N LYS A 513 3.64 33.25 -22.23
CA LYS A 513 3.38 33.54 -23.64
C LYS A 513 2.73 32.32 -24.26
N ASN A 514 1.70 32.56 -25.07
CA ASN A 514 0.89 31.53 -25.71
C ASN A 514 1.08 31.57 -27.21
N ASP A 515 1.46 30.44 -27.79
CA ASP A 515 1.56 30.23 -29.23
C ASP A 515 0.65 29.07 -29.63
N VAL A 516 -0.29 29.32 -30.53
CA VAL A 516 -1.15 28.25 -31.08
C VAL A 516 -0.29 27.35 -31.97
N VAL A 517 -0.28 26.05 -31.68
CA VAL A 517 0.55 25.08 -32.41
C VAL A 517 -0.26 24.09 -33.23
N SER A 518 -1.48 23.74 -32.80
CA SER A 518 -2.36 22.81 -33.52
C SER A 518 -3.81 22.87 -33.02
N LYS A 519 -4.66 21.92 -33.43
CA LYS A 519 -6.07 21.77 -33.04
C LYS A 519 -6.40 20.32 -32.67
N PRO A 520 -7.23 20.07 -31.64
CA PRO A 520 -7.72 18.73 -31.33
C PRO A 520 -8.75 18.27 -32.37
N ARG A 521 -9.03 16.95 -32.40
CA ARG A 521 -10.16 16.38 -33.17
C ARG A 521 -11.52 16.77 -32.60
N TYR A 522 -11.60 17.02 -31.29
CA TYR A 522 -12.81 17.47 -30.62
C TYR A 522 -13.21 18.88 -31.08
N ASN A 523 -14.47 19.05 -31.47
CA ASN A 523 -15.03 20.33 -31.90
C ASN A 523 -16.22 20.71 -31.01
N SER A 524 -15.99 21.53 -29.99
CA SER A 524 -16.99 21.92 -28.98
C SER A 524 -17.98 23.00 -29.44
N GLY A 525 -17.92 23.44 -30.71
CA GLY A 525 -18.69 24.59 -31.20
C GLY A 525 -18.05 25.96 -30.88
N GLY A 526 -17.15 26.02 -29.90
CA GLY A 526 -16.15 27.08 -29.73
C GLY A 526 -14.79 26.67 -30.31
N GLU A 527 -13.93 27.62 -30.68
CA GLU A 527 -12.61 27.29 -31.24
C GLU A 527 -11.64 26.85 -30.13
N LEU A 528 -11.55 25.54 -29.88
CA LEU A 528 -10.55 24.92 -29.02
C LEU A 528 -9.26 24.68 -29.81
N VAL A 529 -8.11 25.07 -29.24
CA VAL A 529 -6.80 24.99 -29.87
C VAL A 529 -5.78 24.35 -28.92
N ILE A 530 -4.72 23.77 -29.48
CA ILE A 530 -3.55 23.32 -28.73
C ILE A 530 -2.56 24.47 -28.69
N VAL A 531 -2.23 24.90 -27.48
CA VAL A 531 -1.37 26.07 -27.23
C VAL A 531 -0.09 25.62 -26.55
N LYS A 532 1.05 26.03 -27.10
CA LYS A 532 2.33 26.03 -26.40
C LYS A 532 2.36 27.25 -25.48
N THR A 533 2.55 27.03 -24.19
CA THR A 533 2.74 28.10 -23.21
C THR A 533 4.16 28.09 -22.68
N LYS A 534 4.77 29.27 -22.54
CA LYS A 534 6.12 29.43 -21.99
C LYS A 534 6.14 30.52 -20.94
N ASP A 535 6.54 30.16 -19.73
CA ASP A 535 6.60 31.09 -18.59
C ASP A 535 7.61 32.21 -18.87
N TYR A 536 7.23 33.47 -18.62
CA TYR A 536 8.14 34.60 -18.78
C TYR A 536 8.18 35.53 -17.56
N LYS A 537 7.21 35.44 -16.66
CA LYS A 537 7.16 36.31 -15.49
C LYS A 537 6.43 35.64 -14.33
N GLU A 538 7.00 35.72 -13.14
CA GLU A 538 6.41 35.31 -11.88
C GLU A 538 6.45 36.49 -10.90
N TYR A 539 5.38 36.73 -10.14
CA TYR A 539 5.35 37.79 -9.14
C TYR A 539 4.42 37.46 -7.98
N SER A 540 4.69 38.05 -6.81
CA SER A 540 3.79 37.96 -5.67
C SER A 540 2.72 39.05 -5.73
N ARG A 541 1.49 38.73 -5.35
CA ARG A 541 0.40 39.70 -5.14
C ARG A 541 0.55 40.45 -3.80
N THR A 542 1.37 39.94 -2.89
CA THR A 542 1.57 40.47 -1.53
C THR A 542 2.97 41.04 -1.29
N SER A 543 3.89 40.89 -2.24
CA SER A 543 5.26 41.41 -2.21
C SER A 543 5.60 42.10 -3.54
N PRO A 544 6.42 43.16 -3.57
CA PRO A 544 6.88 43.79 -4.82
C PRO A 544 7.86 42.92 -5.64
N ASP A 545 8.18 41.70 -5.21
CA ASP A 545 9.13 40.83 -5.91
C ASP A 545 8.56 40.32 -7.25
N VAL A 546 9.33 40.54 -8.32
CA VAL A 546 9.05 40.07 -9.68
C VAL A 546 10.28 39.30 -10.19
N ARG A 547 10.05 38.11 -10.72
CA ARG A 547 11.04 37.29 -11.43
C ARG A 547 10.66 37.20 -12.89
N GLU A 548 11.56 37.60 -13.78
CA GLU A 548 11.39 37.42 -15.23
C GLU A 548 12.25 36.24 -15.70
N TYR A 549 11.73 35.49 -16.67
CA TYR A 549 12.41 34.33 -17.24
C TYR A 549 12.71 34.57 -18.72
N ASP A 550 13.99 34.50 -19.10
CA ASP A 550 14.39 34.43 -20.51
C ASP A 550 14.04 33.05 -21.12
N ASP A 551 14.14 31.99 -20.29
CA ASP A 551 13.83 30.61 -20.64
C ASP A 551 13.05 29.92 -19.49
N GLY A 552 11.75 30.22 -19.42
CA GLY A 552 10.82 29.61 -18.46
C GLY A 552 10.36 28.22 -18.86
N ALA A 553 9.61 27.57 -17.97
CA ALA A 553 9.07 26.24 -18.22
C ALA A 553 8.09 26.29 -19.40
N GLU A 554 8.12 25.21 -20.20
CA GLU A 554 7.29 25.01 -21.37
C GLU A 554 6.24 23.93 -21.07
N ARG A 555 5.03 24.11 -21.62
CA ARG A 555 3.95 23.12 -21.59
C ARG A 555 2.97 23.32 -22.73
N TYR A 556 2.13 22.32 -22.96
CA TYR A 556 1.10 22.29 -23.99
C TYR A 556 -0.26 22.02 -23.36
N ALA A 557 -1.30 22.72 -23.82
CA ALA A 557 -2.64 22.57 -23.26
C ALA A 557 -3.74 22.79 -24.30
N LEU A 558 -4.90 22.17 -24.06
CA LEU A 558 -6.15 22.54 -24.72
C LEU A 558 -6.71 23.82 -24.11
N MET A 559 -6.94 24.82 -24.96
CA MET A 559 -7.43 26.13 -24.53
C MET A 559 -8.43 26.70 -25.54
N PRO A 560 -9.45 27.47 -25.10
CA PRO A 560 -10.23 28.29 -26.02
C PRO A 560 -9.36 29.35 -26.68
N ALA A 561 -9.48 29.55 -27.99
CA ALA A 561 -8.62 30.45 -28.78
C ALA A 561 -8.64 31.93 -28.31
N SER A 562 -9.70 32.34 -27.60
CA SER A 562 -9.88 33.70 -27.08
C SER A 562 -9.26 33.95 -25.70
N THR A 563 -8.61 32.96 -25.08
CA THR A 563 -8.23 33.02 -23.66
C THR A 563 -6.72 33.23 -23.46
N SER A 564 -6.34 34.14 -22.55
CA SER A 564 -4.97 34.31 -22.08
C SER A 564 -4.68 33.36 -20.91
N TYR A 565 -3.51 32.72 -20.90
CA TYR A 565 -3.11 31.80 -19.84
C TYR A 565 -2.48 32.53 -18.66
N SER A 566 -2.86 32.17 -17.43
CA SER A 566 -2.22 32.65 -16.20
C SER A 566 -2.32 31.58 -15.11
N ILE A 567 -1.27 31.41 -14.30
CA ILE A 567 -1.20 30.39 -13.24
C ILE A 567 -1.08 31.04 -11.89
N CYS A 568 -1.61 30.36 -10.87
CA CYS A 568 -1.17 30.57 -9.49
C CYS A 568 -0.44 29.33 -8.96
N HIS A 569 0.63 29.54 -8.19
CA HIS A 569 1.52 28.49 -7.65
C HIS A 569 0.78 27.44 -6.76
N THR A 570 -0.49 27.66 -6.45
CA THR A 570 -1.42 26.71 -5.82
C THR A 570 -2.00 25.65 -6.79
N GLY A 571 -1.55 25.62 -8.05
CA GLY A 571 -2.02 24.64 -9.06
C GLY A 571 -3.34 25.04 -9.74
N ILE A 572 -3.73 26.32 -9.67
CA ILE A 572 -4.94 26.83 -10.33
C ILE A 572 -4.55 27.44 -11.68
N TYR A 573 -5.03 26.83 -12.76
CA TYR A 573 -4.74 27.21 -14.15
C TYR A 573 -5.88 28.03 -14.75
N LEU A 574 -5.71 29.35 -14.87
CA LEU A 574 -6.68 30.20 -15.55
C LEU A 574 -6.51 30.05 -17.07
N GLY A 575 -7.59 29.63 -17.73
CA GLY A 575 -7.69 29.56 -19.20
C GLY A 575 -7.37 28.20 -19.84
N CYS A 576 -6.96 27.20 -19.07
CA CYS A 576 -6.82 25.80 -19.53
C CYS A 576 -8.05 24.94 -19.31
N TYR A 577 -9.09 25.49 -18.70
CA TYR A 577 -10.39 24.86 -18.63
C TYR A 577 -11.23 25.26 -19.83
N PHE A 578 -11.89 24.28 -20.44
CA PHE A 578 -12.89 24.51 -21.49
C PHE A 578 -14.27 24.01 -21.04
N GLU A 579 -15.30 24.57 -21.66
CA GLU A 579 -16.68 24.36 -21.24
C GLU A 579 -17.16 22.95 -21.58
N ALA A 580 -17.48 22.21 -20.53
CA ALA A 580 -18.18 20.93 -20.50
C ALA A 580 -19.03 20.90 -19.21
N PRO A 581 -20.01 19.98 -19.05
CA PRO A 581 -20.89 19.94 -17.89
C PRO A 581 -20.16 19.98 -16.54
N LYS A 582 -19.01 19.31 -16.45
CA LYS A 582 -17.93 19.55 -15.49
C LYS A 582 -16.77 20.26 -16.20
N GLU A 583 -16.18 21.28 -15.57
CA GLU A 583 -15.03 22.00 -16.13
C GLU A 583 -13.90 21.01 -16.41
N THR A 584 -13.40 21.01 -17.66
CA THR A 584 -12.43 20.01 -18.13
C THR A 584 -11.12 20.69 -18.55
N MET A 585 -10.00 20.09 -18.18
CA MET A 585 -8.64 20.51 -18.52
C MET A 585 -7.87 19.33 -19.12
N PHE A 586 -7.02 19.62 -20.10
CA PHE A 586 -6.07 18.64 -20.63
C PHE A 586 -4.76 19.32 -21.01
N SER A 587 -3.68 19.03 -20.26
CA SER A 587 -2.41 19.75 -20.39
C SER A 587 -1.20 18.97 -19.92
N SER A 588 -0.02 19.25 -20.47
CA SER A 588 1.25 18.72 -19.97
C SER A 588 1.74 19.46 -18.72
N ILE A 589 2.45 18.75 -17.85
CA ILE A 589 3.09 19.35 -16.67
C ILE A 589 4.25 20.28 -17.14
N PRO A 590 4.42 21.48 -16.54
CA PRO A 590 5.48 22.41 -16.91
C PRO A 590 6.88 21.80 -16.79
N SER A 591 7.69 21.90 -17.84
CA SER A 591 9.06 21.38 -17.83
C SER A 591 10.04 22.28 -18.59
N LYS A 592 11.28 22.36 -18.09
CA LYS A 592 12.41 22.99 -18.79
C LYS A 592 13.24 22.01 -19.62
N LYS A 593 12.90 20.72 -19.58
CA LYS A 593 13.73 19.63 -20.10
C LYS A 593 13.05 18.80 -21.20
N LEU A 594 12.02 19.35 -21.86
CA LEU A 594 11.35 18.65 -22.96
C LEU A 594 12.29 18.50 -24.16
N THR A 595 12.43 17.27 -24.66
CA THR A 595 13.11 16.96 -25.92
C THR A 595 12.16 17.23 -27.10
N ASP A 596 12.70 17.29 -28.32
CA ASP A 596 11.85 17.46 -29.52
C ASP A 596 10.89 16.29 -29.72
N LYS A 597 11.30 15.08 -29.34
CA LYS A 597 10.44 13.90 -29.34
C LYS A 597 9.29 14.05 -28.34
N ASP A 598 9.57 14.52 -27.11
CA ASP A 598 8.51 14.75 -26.13
C ASP A 598 7.50 15.79 -26.63
N ARG A 599 7.96 16.86 -27.30
CA ARG A 599 7.08 17.87 -27.91
C ARG A 599 6.17 17.27 -29.00
N GLU A 600 6.74 16.47 -29.91
CA GLU A 600 5.97 15.79 -30.95
C GLU A 600 4.91 14.85 -30.35
N GLU A 601 5.28 14.05 -29.34
CA GLU A 601 4.36 13.11 -28.69
C GLU A 601 3.26 13.80 -27.89
N ILE A 602 3.57 14.85 -27.11
CA ILE A 602 2.55 15.62 -26.39
C ILE A 602 1.54 16.23 -27.37
N ILE A 603 2.00 16.84 -28.47
CA ILE A 603 1.11 17.43 -29.46
C ILE A 603 0.22 16.35 -30.09
N ALA A 604 0.78 15.20 -30.48
CA ALA A 604 0.01 14.10 -31.07
C ALA A 604 -1.07 13.57 -30.12
N ILE A 605 -0.76 13.44 -28.83
CA ILE A 605 -1.73 13.02 -27.80
C ILE A 605 -2.86 14.05 -27.69
N LEU A 606 -2.54 15.34 -27.58
CA LEU A 606 -3.55 16.39 -27.48
C LEU A 606 -4.39 16.53 -28.78
N GLU A 607 -3.80 16.29 -29.94
CA GLU A 607 -4.49 16.28 -31.24
C GLU A 607 -5.52 15.15 -31.33
N SER A 608 -5.23 14.00 -30.72
CA SER A 608 -6.12 12.83 -30.74
C SER A 608 -7.40 13.00 -29.92
N PHE A 609 -7.47 14.01 -29.05
CA PHE A 609 -8.58 14.27 -28.14
C PHE A 609 -9.90 14.47 -28.90
N ARG A 610 -10.92 13.66 -28.59
CA ARG A 610 -12.21 13.57 -29.31
C ARG A 610 -13.34 13.07 -28.41
N ASP A 611 -14.59 13.31 -28.79
CA ASP A 611 -15.81 12.86 -28.09
C ASP A 611 -16.46 11.62 -28.73
N THR A 612 -15.84 11.06 -29.76
CA THR A 612 -16.26 9.84 -30.45
C THR A 612 -15.08 8.88 -30.61
N PRO A 613 -15.25 7.56 -30.43
CA PRO A 613 -14.16 6.57 -30.49
C PRO A 613 -13.33 6.62 -31.76
#